data_AF-A0AAW8R748-F1
#
_entry.id   AF-A0AAW8R748-F1
#
_cell.length_a   1.000
_cell.length_b   1.000
_cell.length_c   1.000
_cell.angle_alpha   90.00
_cell.angle_beta   90.00
_cell.angle_gamma   90.00
#
_symmetry.space_group_name_H-M   'P 1'
#
loop_
_entity.id
_entity.type
_entity.pdbx_description
1 polymer ?
#
loop_
_entity_poly.entity_id
_entity_poly.type
_entity_poly.pdbx_seq_one_letter_code
_entity_poly.pdbx_strand_id
1 'polypeptide(L)'
;MIQKIRTSNNYIWLIENLEIKNEAIIGNAVVLSRKLVVSELGSKMYDNYYFSQNIRLIYLNKIVEYLTPTRKELEFFELLRKEKELPFTKKIANQFNIMEYVIDEN
;
A
#
# COMPACT_ATOMS: atom_id res chain seq x y z
N MET A 1 -11.62 -8.77 -7.49
CA MET A 1 -11.48 -7.38 -8.00
C MET A 1 -10.64 -6.60 -7.00
N ILE A 2 -9.68 -5.80 -7.48
CA ILE A 2 -8.84 -4.98 -6.61
C ILE A 2 -9.56 -3.66 -6.33
N GLN A 3 -9.65 -3.30 -5.05
CA GLN A 3 -10.24 -2.06 -4.54
C GLN A 3 -9.13 -1.14 -4.03
N LYS A 4 -9.32 0.17 -4.18
CA LYS A 4 -8.45 1.17 -3.56
C LYS A 4 -9.17 1.80 -2.37
N ILE A 5 -8.50 1.91 -1.24
CA ILE A 5 -9.06 2.57 -0.05
C ILE A 5 -8.11 3.61 0.50
N ARG A 6 -8.69 4.64 1.12
CA ARG A 6 -7.98 5.56 2.01
C ARG A 6 -8.40 5.28 3.45
N THR A 7 -7.42 5.30 4.34
CA THR A 7 -7.62 5.06 5.77
C THR A 7 -7.56 6.33 6.58
N SER A 8 -8.01 6.30 7.83
CA SER A 8 -8.05 7.48 8.72
C SER A 8 -6.67 8.08 9.03
N ASN A 9 -5.59 7.34 8.82
CA ASN A 9 -4.20 7.84 8.91
C ASN A 9 -3.62 8.25 7.55
N ASN A 10 -4.47 8.46 6.54
CA ASN A 10 -4.15 8.83 5.16
C ASN A 10 -3.32 7.80 4.38
N TYR A 11 -3.29 6.54 4.81
CA TYR A 11 -2.66 5.50 4.00
C TYR A 11 -3.57 5.09 2.86
N ILE A 12 -2.96 4.89 1.70
CA ILE A 12 -3.61 4.37 0.50
C ILE A 12 -3.25 2.90 0.36
N TRP A 13 -4.27 2.06 0.22
CA TRP A 13 -4.12 0.62 0.06
C TRP A 13 -4.81 0.17 -1.22
N LEU A 14 -4.20 -0.81 -1.89
CA LEU A 14 -4.84 -1.66 -2.88
C LEU A 14 -5.13 -3.00 -2.22
N ILE A 15 -6.39 -3.44 -2.30
CA ILE A 15 -6.86 -4.64 -1.63
C ILE A 15 -7.61 -5.52 -2.62
N GLU A 16 -7.17 -6.76 -2.74
CA GLU A 16 -8.00 -7.83 -3.29
C GLU A 16 -8.72 -8.51 -2.12
N ASN A 17 -9.97 -8.11 -1.92
CA ASN A 17 -10.79 -8.60 -0.83
C ASN A 17 -11.19 -10.07 -1.09
N LEU A 18 -10.92 -10.92 -0.10
CA LEU A 18 -11.32 -12.34 -0.11
C LEU A 18 -12.52 -12.56 0.82
N GLU A 19 -12.53 -11.95 2.01
CA GLU A 19 -13.57 -12.12 3.02
C GLU A 19 -13.63 -10.90 3.96
N ILE A 20 -14.82 -10.65 4.55
CA ILE A 20 -14.96 -9.77 5.72
C ILE A 20 -15.32 -10.61 6.93
N LYS A 21 -14.50 -10.53 7.99
CA LYS A 21 -14.71 -11.28 9.24
C LYS A 21 -14.40 -10.40 10.44
N ASN A 22 -15.31 -10.38 11.43
CA ASN A 22 -15.18 -9.57 12.64
C ASN A 22 -14.83 -8.11 12.32
N GLU A 23 -15.61 -7.51 11.41
CA GLU A 23 -15.45 -6.13 10.91
C GLU A 23 -14.08 -5.80 10.32
N ALA A 24 -13.33 -6.81 9.91
CA ALA A 24 -12.03 -6.64 9.27
C ALA A 24 -12.03 -7.28 7.89
N ILE A 25 -11.36 -6.61 6.96
CA ILE A 25 -11.09 -7.16 5.63
C ILE A 25 -9.94 -8.15 5.74
N ILE A 26 -10.16 -9.35 5.22
CA ILE A 26 -9.17 -10.38 5.01
C ILE A 26 -8.92 -10.49 3.52
N GLY A 27 -7.65 -10.42 3.12
CA GLY A 27 -7.32 -10.50 1.71
C GLY A 27 -5.85 -10.30 1.41
N ASN A 28 -5.60 -10.03 0.13
CA ASN A 28 -4.28 -9.66 -0.35
C ASN A 28 -4.18 -8.14 -0.47
N ALA A 29 -3.03 -7.56 -0.15
CA ALA A 29 -2.88 -6.12 -0.24
C ALA A 29 -1.48 -5.64 -0.57
N VAL A 30 -1.46 -4.41 -1.07
CA VAL A 30 -0.27 -3.56 -1.18
C VAL A 30 -0.61 -2.21 -0.56
N VAL A 31 0.25 -1.74 0.33
CA VAL A 31 0.23 -0.35 0.80
C VAL A 31 0.95 0.50 -0.24
N LEU A 32 0.31 1.53 -0.79
CA LEU A 32 0.97 2.49 -1.69
C LEU A 32 1.68 3.59 -0.91
N SER A 33 1.14 4.02 0.23
CA SER A 33 1.75 5.08 1.03
C SER A 33 3.09 4.67 1.63
N ARG A 34 4.11 5.52 1.49
CA ARG A 34 5.43 5.27 2.06
C ARG A 34 5.83 6.40 2.98
N LYS A 35 6.25 6.04 4.19
CA LYS A 35 6.79 6.99 5.16
C LYS A 35 8.29 6.86 5.23
N LEU A 36 8.95 7.99 5.45
CA LEU A 36 10.34 8.01 5.81
C LEU A 36 10.51 7.37 7.19
N VAL A 37 11.45 6.46 7.31
CA VAL A 37 11.87 5.81 8.56
C VAL A 37 13.32 6.16 8.84
N VAL A 38 13.65 6.28 10.12
CA VAL A 38 15.03 6.47 10.59
C VAL A 38 15.54 5.10 11.01
N SER A 39 16.60 4.63 10.36
CA SER A 39 17.28 3.39 10.75
C SER A 39 17.94 3.51 12.12
N GLU A 40 18.30 2.38 12.71
CA GLU A 40 19.06 2.33 13.98
C GLU A 40 20.37 3.14 13.94
N LEU A 41 20.95 3.28 12.74
CA LEU A 41 22.17 4.04 12.48
C LEU A 41 21.90 5.54 12.22
N GLY A 42 20.66 6.02 12.35
CA GLY A 42 20.29 7.42 12.13
C GLY A 42 20.07 7.82 10.67
N SER A 43 20.28 6.91 9.71
CA SER A 43 20.05 7.17 8.29
C SER A 43 18.55 7.17 7.96
N LYS A 44 18.09 8.19 7.22
CA LYS A 44 16.72 8.30 6.69
C LYS A 44 16.57 7.43 5.44
N MET A 45 15.60 6.53 5.44
CA MET A 45 15.27 5.67 4.29
C MET A 45 13.75 5.46 4.21
N TYR A 46 13.24 5.00 3.07
CA TYR A 46 11.86 4.53 2.99
C TYR A 46 11.85 3.01 3.09
N ASP A 47 10.80 2.48 3.69
CA ASP A 47 10.55 1.05 3.75
C ASP A 47 10.23 0.47 2.37
N ASN A 48 10.41 -0.84 2.20
CA ASN A 48 10.14 -1.52 0.94
C ASN A 48 8.63 -1.61 0.64
N TYR A 49 8.33 -1.95 -0.60
CA TYR A 49 7.01 -2.38 -0.99
C TYR A 49 6.82 -3.86 -0.74
N TYR A 50 5.67 -4.21 -0.15
CA TYR A 50 5.35 -5.59 0.24
C TYR A 50 3.99 -5.98 -0.31
N PHE A 51 3.91 -7.21 -0.81
CA PHE A 51 2.65 -7.89 -1.06
C PHE A 51 2.28 -8.75 0.14
N SER A 52 1.23 -8.35 0.84
CA SER A 52 0.67 -9.15 1.92
C SER A 52 -0.37 -10.12 1.37
N GLN A 53 -0.26 -11.40 1.72
CA GLN A 53 -1.13 -12.46 1.19
C GLN A 53 -1.99 -13.08 2.28
N ASN A 54 -3.30 -13.10 2.08
CA ASN A 54 -4.30 -13.73 2.96
C ASN A 54 -4.12 -13.36 4.45
N ILE A 55 -4.03 -12.07 4.74
CA ILE A 55 -3.91 -11.57 6.12
C ILE A 55 -5.12 -10.73 6.51
N ARG A 56 -5.33 -10.56 7.82
CA ARG A 56 -6.27 -9.56 8.35
C ARG A 56 -5.66 -8.17 8.15
N LEU A 57 -6.20 -7.42 7.19
CA LEU A 57 -5.61 -6.18 6.70
C LEU A 57 -6.00 -4.97 7.53
N ILE A 58 -7.31 -4.71 7.60
CA ILE A 58 -7.83 -3.45 8.12
C ILE A 58 -9.24 -3.62 8.66
N TYR A 59 -9.54 -2.93 9.76
CA TYR A 59 -10.89 -2.81 10.28
C TYR A 59 -11.69 -1.82 9.44
N LEU A 60 -12.95 -2.15 9.15
CA LEU A 60 -13.83 -1.34 8.31
C LEU A 60 -13.98 0.09 8.86
N ASN A 61 -13.99 0.25 10.18
CA ASN A 61 -14.07 1.56 10.84
C ASN A 61 -12.84 2.47 10.61
N LYS A 62 -11.73 1.95 10.07
CA LYS A 62 -10.55 2.73 9.68
C LYS A 62 -10.59 3.19 8.25
N ILE A 63 -11.53 2.71 7.45
CA ILE A 63 -11.70 3.10 6.05
C ILE A 63 -12.52 4.38 6.00
N VAL A 64 -11.95 5.44 5.41
CA VAL A 64 -12.63 6.73 5.28
C VAL A 64 -13.16 6.97 3.86
N GLU A 65 -12.59 6.28 2.87
CA GLU A 65 -12.96 6.48 1.47
C GLU A 65 -12.63 5.24 0.63
N TYR A 66 -13.53 4.92 -0.31
CA TYR A 66 -13.27 3.97 -1.39
C TYR A 66 -12.99 4.75 -2.67
N LEU A 67 -11.88 4.41 -3.32
CA LEU A 67 -11.38 5.10 -4.50
C LEU A 67 -11.33 4.13 -5.69
N THR A 68 -11.25 4.69 -6.89
CA THR A 68 -10.99 3.90 -8.09
C THR A 68 -9.49 3.77 -8.30
N PRO A 69 -8.93 2.54 -8.38
CA PRO A 69 -7.52 2.35 -8.71
C PRO A 69 -7.28 2.71 -10.19
N THR A 70 -6.16 3.35 -10.45
CA THR A 70 -5.67 3.60 -11.81
C THR A 70 -5.07 2.34 -12.41
N ARG A 71 -4.93 2.31 -13.73
CA ARG A 71 -4.27 1.17 -14.41
C ARG A 71 -2.84 0.94 -13.91
N LYS A 72 -2.09 2.01 -13.64
CA LYS A 72 -0.70 1.93 -13.16
C LYS A 72 -0.60 1.36 -11.75
N GLU A 73 -1.54 1.70 -10.89
CA GLU A 73 -1.65 1.10 -9.55
C GLU A 73 -1.95 -0.39 -9.61
N LEU A 74 -2.83 -0.82 -10.52
CA LEU A 74 -3.11 -2.24 -10.75
C LEU A 74 -1.88 -2.99 -11.30
N GLU A 75 -1.17 -2.40 -12.27
CA GLU A 75 0.10 -2.95 -12.79
C GLU A 75 1.12 -3.12 -11.65
N PHE A 76 1.20 -2.15 -10.73
CA PHE A 76 2.08 -2.22 -9.57
C PHE A 76 1.69 -3.32 -8.58
N PHE A 77 0.39 -3.50 -8.34
CA PHE A 77 -0.13 -4.58 -7.50
C PHE A 77 0.26 -5.96 -8.04
N GLU A 78 0.10 -6.18 -9.35
CA GLU A 78 0.47 -7.45 -10.00
C GLU A 78 1.98 -7.70 -9.96
N LEU A 79 2.79 -6.64 -10.14
CA LEU A 79 4.24 -6.75 -9.99
C LEU A 79 4.59 -7.24 -8.58
N LEU A 80 4.06 -6.62 -7.54
CA LEU A 80 4.33 -7.01 -6.15
C LEU A 80 3.77 -8.38 -5.80
N ARG A 81 2.62 -8.78 -6.37
CA ARG A 81 2.09 -10.13 -6.21
C ARG A 81 3.11 -11.19 -6.66
N LYS A 82 3.84 -10.91 -7.74
CA LYS A 82 4.90 -11.77 -8.30
C LYS A 82 6.21 -11.69 -7.51
N GLU A 83 6.72 -10.49 -7.29
CA GLU A 83 8.05 -10.27 -6.70
C GLU A 83 8.06 -10.37 -5.16
N LYS A 84 6.88 -10.31 -4.52
CA LYS A 84 6.62 -10.29 -3.06
C LYS A 84 7.12 -9.06 -2.32
N GLU A 85 8.32 -8.61 -2.65
CA GLU A 85 8.96 -7.44 -2.07
C GLU A 85 9.68 -6.65 -3.15
N LEU A 86 9.64 -5.32 -3.06
CA LEU A 86 10.34 -4.44 -3.99
C LEU A 86 10.89 -3.22 -3.24
N PRO A 87 12.20 -2.94 -3.28
CA PRO A 87 12.76 -1.76 -2.63
C PRO A 87 12.12 -0.47 -3.11
N PHE A 88 11.86 0.46 -2.18
CA PHE A 88 11.40 1.79 -2.59
C PHE A 88 12.50 2.50 -3.38
N THR A 89 12.13 3.00 -4.56
CA THR A 89 12.92 4.00 -5.26
C THR A 89 12.00 5.06 -5.84
N LYS A 90 12.47 6.31 -5.92
CA LYS A 90 11.74 7.40 -6.60
C LYS A 90 11.44 7.04 -8.06
N LYS A 91 12.34 6.29 -8.72
CA LYS A 91 12.15 5.79 -10.08
C LYS A 91 10.94 4.87 -10.18
N ILE A 92 10.82 3.88 -9.29
CA ILE A 92 9.67 2.96 -9.24
C ILE A 92 8.39 3.73 -8.90
N ALA A 93 8.43 4.61 -7.90
CA ALA A 93 7.26 5.38 -7.51
C ALA A 93 6.72 6.27 -8.65
N ASN A 94 7.61 6.91 -9.41
CA ASN A 94 7.25 7.69 -10.60
C ASN A 94 6.74 6.79 -11.75
N GLN A 95 7.38 5.64 -12.00
CA GLN A 95 6.99 4.71 -13.08
C GLN A 95 5.53 4.24 -12.96
N PHE A 96 5.05 4.07 -11.73
CA PHE A 96 3.68 3.61 -11.44
C PHE A 96 2.73 4.73 -10.98
N ASN A 97 3.14 6.00 -11.08
CA ASN A 97 2.35 7.16 -10.65
C ASN A 97 1.89 7.09 -9.18
N ILE A 98 2.71 6.54 -8.30
CA ILE A 98 2.41 6.41 -6.85
C ILE A 98 3.26 7.37 -5.99
N MET A 99 4.00 8.28 -6.64
CA MET A 99 4.84 9.28 -5.97
C MET A 99 4.04 10.22 -5.05
N GLU A 100 2.79 10.52 -5.40
CA GLU A 100 1.89 11.33 -4.58
C GLU A 100 1.53 10.71 -3.22
N TYR A 101 1.80 9.41 -3.03
CA TYR A 101 1.55 8.70 -1.77
C TYR A 101 2.79 8.60 -0.89
N VAL A 102 3.93 9.13 -1.35
CA VAL A 102 5.15 9.22 -0.55
C VAL A 102 5.02 10.39 0.41
N ILE A 103 5.05 10.10 1.70
CA ILE A 103 4.89 11.05 2.79
C ILE A 103 6.29 11.45 3.25
N ASP A 104 6.72 12.63 2.82
CA ASP A 104 7.93 13.29 3.30
C ASP A 104 7.54 14.13 4.51
N GLU A 105 8.09 13.82 5.69
CA GLU A 105 8.03 14.76 6.81
C GLU A 105 8.96 15.93 6.48
N ASN A 106 8.36 17.08 6.17
CA ASN A 106 9.05 18.37 6.09
C ASN A 106 9.51 18.81 7.49
#